data_AF-A0A498G6V0-F1
#
_entry.id   AF-A0A498G6V0-F1
#
_cell.length_a   1.000
_cell.length_b   1.000
_cell.length_c   1.000
_cell.angle_alpha   90.00
_cell.angle_beta   90.00
_cell.angle_gamma   90.00
#
_symmetry.space_group_name_H-M   'P 1'
#
loop_
_entity.id
_entity.type
_entity.pdbx_description
1 polymer ?
#
loop_
_entity_poly.entity_id
_entity_poly.type
_entity_poly.pdbx_seq_one_letter_code
_entity_poly.pdbx_strand_id
1 'polypeptide(L)'
;MRRRQALAAFGTLSAGAIAGCLDRSPLPLGPEANPHPRRVSIVHIGTLPDDVAFAIDAELPTPTVTDRHPGTLVLTARNLGAKRAISVGVDGCRPFNRSRGRSENGGLWLYGARDEPEPRVDGRWEYDPDGPIGYPAYGCARRVWSADESQTYVYSVWDDPVTEGYYVPGTYRWTHSVSTAPPESEMDAEPTSRATWGLELRVEDA
;
A
#
# COMPACT_ATOMS: atom_id res chain seq x y z
N MET A 1 -54.10 40.47 21.31
CA MET A 1 -55.52 40.24 20.96
C MET A 1 -55.59 39.69 19.54
N ARG A 2 -56.43 38.65 19.31
CA ARG A 2 -56.88 38.05 18.01
C ARG A 2 -55.80 37.30 17.21
N ARG A 3 -55.71 35.96 17.14
CA ARG A 3 -56.64 34.83 16.79
C ARG A 3 -57.30 34.93 15.42
N ARG A 4 -56.95 33.98 14.51
CA ARG A 4 -57.78 33.08 13.64
C ARG A 4 -57.02 32.80 12.33
N GLN A 5 -56.53 31.58 12.05
CA GLN A 5 -57.18 30.33 11.64
C GLN A 5 -57.79 30.31 10.21
N ALA A 6 -57.09 29.56 9.35
CA ALA A 6 -57.51 28.56 8.34
C ALA A 6 -58.74 28.80 7.43
N LEU A 7 -58.54 28.49 6.14
CA LEU A 7 -59.46 27.69 5.33
C LEU A 7 -58.70 27.00 4.18
N ALA A 8 -58.92 25.69 4.06
CA ALA A 8 -58.48 24.83 2.98
C ALA A 8 -59.46 24.92 1.79
N ALA A 9 -58.96 24.71 0.59
CA ALA A 9 -59.76 24.29 -0.57
C ALA A 9 -58.98 23.24 -1.36
N PHE A 10 -59.51 22.01 -1.36
CA PHE A 10 -59.19 20.95 -2.30
C PHE A 10 -60.05 21.09 -3.57
N GLY A 11 -59.49 20.74 -4.72
CA GLY A 11 -60.21 20.55 -5.99
C GLY A 11 -59.23 20.37 -7.15
N THR A 12 -58.66 19.18 -7.31
CA THR A 12 -58.99 18.15 -8.33
C THR A 12 -58.57 18.43 -9.78
N LEU A 13 -57.57 17.62 -10.18
CA LEU A 13 -57.47 16.83 -11.41
C LEU A 13 -57.31 17.56 -12.74
N SER A 14 -56.06 17.81 -13.12
CA SER A 14 -55.66 17.93 -14.52
C SER A 14 -55.36 16.53 -15.09
N ALA A 15 -56.21 16.09 -16.02
CA ALA A 15 -55.88 15.03 -16.95
C ALA A 15 -54.86 15.56 -17.98
N GLY A 16 -53.82 14.77 -18.26
CA GLY A 16 -52.78 15.12 -19.22
C GLY A 16 -51.75 13.99 -19.33
N ALA A 17 -52.21 12.83 -19.80
CA ALA A 17 -51.33 11.73 -20.17
C ALA A 17 -50.49 12.14 -21.40
N ILE A 18 -49.21 12.43 -21.18
CA ILE A 18 -48.20 12.41 -22.22
C ILE A 18 -47.43 11.10 -22.05
N ALA A 19 -47.75 10.15 -22.93
CA ALA A 19 -46.95 8.98 -23.17
C ALA A 19 -45.62 9.43 -23.78
N GLY A 20 -44.62 9.64 -22.92
CA GLY A 20 -43.22 9.71 -23.32
C GLY A 20 -42.56 8.39 -22.97
N CYS A 21 -42.18 7.63 -23.99
CA CYS A 21 -41.24 6.53 -23.86
C CYS A 21 -39.96 7.07 -23.22
N LEU A 22 -39.82 6.90 -21.91
CA LEU A 22 -38.51 6.96 -21.27
C LEU A 22 -37.80 5.67 -21.64
N ASP A 23 -37.12 5.74 -22.78
CA ASP A 23 -35.98 4.88 -23.07
C ASP A 23 -35.11 4.76 -21.82
N ARG A 24 -34.75 3.51 -21.52
CA ARG A 24 -33.69 3.17 -20.59
C ARG A 24 -32.45 4.01 -20.91
N SER A 25 -32.18 5.01 -20.08
CA SER A 25 -30.81 5.35 -19.74
C SER A 25 -30.59 4.82 -18.33
N PRO A 26 -29.73 3.80 -18.14
CA PRO A 26 -29.15 3.57 -16.82
C PRO A 26 -28.60 4.92 -16.34
N LEU A 27 -28.94 5.31 -15.11
CA LEU A 27 -28.33 6.44 -14.45
C LEU A 27 -26.81 6.37 -14.63
N PRO A 28 -26.12 7.50 -14.86
CA PRO A 28 -24.67 7.50 -14.88
C PRO A 28 -24.16 6.94 -13.54
N LEU A 29 -23.41 5.84 -13.61
CA LEU A 29 -22.57 5.38 -12.51
C LEU A 29 -21.66 6.55 -12.14
N GLY A 30 -21.86 7.16 -10.97
CA GLY A 30 -20.85 8.02 -10.35
C GLY A 30 -20.02 7.22 -9.35
N PRO A 31 -18.79 7.64 -9.00
CA PRO A 31 -17.82 8.33 -9.84
C PRO A 31 -17.21 7.36 -10.86
N GLU A 32 -16.56 7.93 -11.86
CA GLU A 32 -16.03 7.29 -13.05
C GLU A 32 -15.25 5.99 -12.79
N ALA A 33 -15.64 4.96 -13.54
CA ALA A 33 -14.89 3.75 -13.92
C ALA A 33 -13.64 3.46 -13.07
N ASN A 34 -13.76 2.56 -12.09
CA ASN A 34 -12.61 1.86 -11.50
C ASN A 34 -11.79 1.29 -12.67
N PRO A 35 -10.61 1.84 -13.02
CA PRO A 35 -9.89 1.39 -14.20
C PRO A 35 -9.03 0.20 -13.78
N HIS A 36 -9.70 -0.86 -13.31
CA HIS A 36 -9.15 -2.19 -13.24
C HIS A 36 -9.30 -2.84 -14.61
N PRO A 37 -8.29 -3.61 -15.06
CA PRO A 37 -7.06 -3.94 -14.33
C PRO A 37 -5.97 -2.85 -14.40
N ARG A 38 -5.05 -2.87 -13.42
CA ARG A 38 -3.81 -2.07 -13.41
C ARG A 38 -2.59 -2.98 -13.44
N ARG A 39 -1.54 -2.57 -14.15
CA ARG A 39 -0.26 -3.28 -14.21
C ARG A 39 0.76 -2.58 -13.33
N VAL A 40 1.45 -3.35 -12.50
CA VAL A 40 2.57 -2.95 -11.68
C VAL A 40 3.84 -3.59 -12.23
N SER A 41 4.91 -2.83 -12.36
CA SER A 41 6.24 -3.32 -12.75
C SER A 41 7.32 -2.78 -11.82
N ILE A 42 8.41 -3.52 -11.65
CA ILE A 42 9.60 -3.01 -10.96
C ILE A 42 10.42 -2.24 -12.00
N VAL A 43 10.67 -0.96 -11.75
CA VAL A 43 11.48 -0.12 -12.64
C VAL A 43 12.88 0.14 -12.10
N HIS A 44 13.07 0.03 -10.78
CA HIS A 44 14.38 0.12 -10.16
C HIS A 44 14.49 -0.73 -8.91
N ILE A 45 15.61 -1.44 -8.77
CA ILE A 45 16.07 -2.09 -7.55
C ILE A 45 17.43 -1.47 -7.22
N GLY A 46 17.55 -0.86 -6.06
CA GLY A 46 18.79 -0.26 -5.61
C GLY A 46 19.84 -1.32 -5.29
N THR A 47 21.11 -0.96 -5.46
CA THR A 47 22.24 -1.77 -5.00
C THR A 47 22.81 -1.17 -3.71
N LEU A 48 23.28 -2.01 -2.80
CA LEU A 48 24.04 -1.56 -1.64
C LEU A 48 25.54 -1.56 -1.96
N PRO A 49 26.32 -0.65 -1.37
CA PRO A 49 27.78 -0.67 -1.51
C PRO A 49 28.42 -1.99 -1.05
N ASP A 50 29.55 -2.36 -1.65
CA ASP A 50 30.23 -3.64 -1.41
C ASP A 50 30.68 -3.83 0.04
N ASP A 51 30.97 -2.76 0.77
CA ASP A 51 31.36 -2.81 2.19
C ASP A 51 30.21 -3.22 3.13
N VAL A 52 28.96 -3.09 2.68
CA VAL A 52 27.79 -3.65 3.38
C VAL A 52 27.70 -5.16 3.11
N ALA A 53 28.15 -5.63 1.94
CA ALA A 53 28.06 -7.02 1.47
C ALA A 53 26.67 -7.66 1.70
N PHE A 54 25.60 -6.91 1.43
CA PHE A 54 24.22 -7.33 1.63
C PHE A 54 23.43 -7.04 0.36
N ALA A 55 22.48 -7.92 0.01
CA ALA A 55 21.63 -7.73 -1.16
C ALA A 55 20.15 -7.77 -0.77
N ILE A 56 19.34 -7.00 -1.49
CA ILE A 56 17.88 -7.07 -1.45
C ILE A 56 17.40 -7.08 -2.89
N ASP A 57 16.83 -8.22 -3.29
CA ASP A 57 16.21 -8.41 -4.60
C ASP A 57 14.68 -8.30 -4.47
N ALA A 58 14.02 -8.06 -5.61
CA ALA A 58 12.58 -7.88 -5.66
C ALA A 58 11.96 -8.57 -6.89
N GLU A 59 10.79 -9.18 -6.69
CA GLU A 59 9.99 -9.82 -7.74
C GLU A 59 8.51 -9.46 -7.61
N LEU A 60 7.79 -9.42 -8.74
CA LEU A 60 6.33 -9.23 -8.78
C LEU A 60 5.65 -10.48 -9.36
N PRO A 61 5.45 -11.56 -8.57
CA PRO A 61 4.76 -12.76 -9.05
C PRO A 61 3.32 -12.50 -9.51
N THR A 62 2.66 -11.50 -8.91
CA THR A 62 1.33 -11.04 -9.32
C THR A 62 1.43 -9.57 -9.71
N PRO A 63 1.75 -9.24 -10.98
CA PRO A 63 1.96 -7.86 -11.40
C PRO A 63 0.66 -7.11 -11.72
N THR A 64 -0.48 -7.80 -11.80
CA THR A 64 -1.76 -7.17 -12.15
C THR A 64 -2.65 -7.03 -10.92
N VAL A 65 -3.20 -5.84 -10.72
CA VAL A 65 -4.18 -5.53 -9.67
C VAL A 65 -5.57 -5.64 -10.26
N THR A 66 -6.42 -6.42 -9.59
CA THR A 66 -7.84 -6.63 -9.95
C THR A 66 -8.73 -6.32 -8.76
N ASP A 67 -10.04 -6.41 -8.91
CA ASP A 67 -11.00 -6.36 -7.80
C ASP A 67 -10.81 -7.53 -6.80
N ARG A 68 -10.30 -8.67 -7.29
CA ARG A 68 -10.15 -9.93 -6.55
C ARG A 68 -8.82 -10.10 -5.84
N HIS A 69 -7.75 -9.48 -6.32
CA HIS A 69 -6.43 -9.56 -5.68
C HIS A 69 -5.59 -8.30 -5.93
N PRO A 70 -4.76 -7.90 -4.95
CA PRO A 70 -3.78 -6.84 -5.16
C PRO A 70 -2.62 -7.36 -6.02
N GLY A 71 -1.71 -6.45 -6.35
CA GLY A 71 -0.38 -6.85 -6.82
C GLY A 71 0.39 -7.49 -5.66
N THR A 72 1.25 -8.46 -5.96
CA THR A 72 2.09 -9.13 -4.95
C THR A 72 3.56 -8.84 -5.24
N LEU A 73 4.25 -8.25 -4.27
CA LEU A 73 5.68 -7.97 -4.27
C LEU A 73 6.38 -8.92 -3.29
N VAL A 74 7.45 -9.55 -3.75
CA VAL A 74 8.30 -10.41 -2.94
C VAL A 74 9.69 -9.77 -2.87
N LEU A 75 10.17 -9.52 -1.66
CA LEU A 75 11.54 -9.08 -1.43
C LEU A 75 12.36 -10.23 -0.85
N THR A 76 13.56 -10.44 -1.38
CA THR A 76 14.51 -11.42 -0.85
C THR A 76 15.76 -10.69 -0.40
N ALA A 77 16.01 -10.69 0.91
CA ALA A 77 17.20 -10.09 1.48
C ALA A 77 18.21 -11.18 1.84
N ARG A 78 19.49 -10.96 1.53
CA ARG A 78 20.56 -11.97 1.68
C ARG A 78 21.83 -11.38 2.26
N ASN A 79 22.39 -12.08 3.25
CA ASN A 79 23.72 -11.80 3.77
C ASN A 79 24.80 -12.39 2.84
N LEU A 80 25.56 -11.54 2.14
CA LEU A 80 26.67 -11.98 1.27
C LEU A 80 28.03 -11.99 2.00
N GLY A 81 28.06 -11.52 3.25
CA GLY A 81 29.27 -11.45 4.07
C GLY A 81 29.34 -12.54 5.13
N ALA A 82 30.34 -12.43 6.00
CA ALA A 82 30.45 -13.27 7.20
C ALA A 82 29.23 -13.09 8.14
N LYS A 83 29.13 -13.97 9.13
CA LYS A 83 28.11 -13.89 10.19
C LYS A 83 28.19 -12.53 10.90
N ARG A 84 27.07 -11.82 11.00
CA ARG A 84 27.00 -10.47 11.58
C ARG A 84 25.57 -10.04 11.92
N ALA A 85 25.42 -8.99 12.70
CA ALA A 85 24.14 -8.38 12.99
C ALA A 85 23.72 -7.46 11.83
N ILE A 86 22.49 -7.60 11.34
CA ILE A 86 21.94 -6.83 10.21
C ILE A 86 20.57 -6.27 10.59
N SER A 87 20.34 -4.99 10.29
CA SER A 87 19.04 -4.35 10.38
C SER A 87 18.42 -4.30 8.99
N VAL A 88 17.60 -5.30 8.71
CA VAL A 88 16.61 -5.33 7.63
C VAL A 88 15.45 -6.04 8.28
N GLY A 89 14.33 -5.35 8.49
CA GLY A 89 13.31 -5.71 9.49
C GLY A 89 13.09 -7.21 9.64
N VAL A 90 13.05 -7.72 10.87
CA VAL A 90 12.90 -9.15 11.15
C VAL A 90 11.59 -9.45 11.91
N ASP A 91 10.92 -10.55 11.57
CA ASP A 91 9.63 -10.98 12.15
C ASP A 91 8.48 -9.98 11.94
N GLY A 92 7.76 -9.58 13.00
CA GLY A 92 6.75 -8.50 12.95
C GLY A 92 7.35 -7.14 12.56
N CYS A 93 8.66 -7.07 12.37
CA CYS A 93 9.37 -5.98 11.74
C CYS A 93 9.73 -6.40 10.32
N ARG A 94 9.34 -5.63 9.31
CA ARG A 94 9.70 -5.86 7.90
C ARG A 94 10.24 -4.55 7.33
N PRO A 95 11.00 -4.54 6.23
CA PRO A 95 11.57 -3.31 5.66
C PRO A 95 10.56 -2.16 5.53
N PHE A 96 9.36 -2.49 5.06
CA PHE A 96 8.23 -1.57 4.85
C PHE A 96 7.05 -1.91 5.74
N ASN A 97 7.22 -1.82 7.07
CA ASN A 97 6.09 -2.01 8.00
C ASN A 97 5.48 -0.65 8.42
N ARG A 98 4.16 -0.63 8.65
CA ARG A 98 3.40 0.51 9.19
C ARG A 98 3.57 1.76 8.31
N SER A 99 3.95 2.90 8.91
CA SER A 99 4.19 4.16 8.21
C SER A 99 5.29 4.09 7.14
N ARG A 100 6.17 3.08 7.17
CA ARG A 100 7.20 2.88 6.13
C ARG A 100 6.67 2.10 4.91
N GLY A 101 5.43 1.63 4.96
CA GLY A 101 4.75 0.98 3.83
C GLY A 101 4.34 1.97 2.74
N ARG A 102 4.09 3.22 3.09
CA ARG A 102 3.71 4.27 2.13
C ARG A 102 4.88 4.65 1.22
N SER A 103 4.62 4.81 -0.08
CA SER A 103 5.59 5.40 -1.01
C SER A 103 5.94 6.85 -0.61
N GLU A 104 7.15 7.28 -0.93
CA GLU A 104 7.67 8.63 -0.61
C GLU A 104 6.82 9.74 -1.22
N ASN A 105 6.28 9.51 -2.42
CA ASN A 105 5.40 10.41 -3.13
C ASN A 105 3.90 10.18 -2.83
N GLY A 106 3.55 9.28 -1.91
CA GLY A 106 2.17 8.85 -1.69
C GLY A 106 1.60 8.02 -2.85
N GLY A 107 0.34 7.62 -2.73
CA GLY A 107 -0.40 6.92 -3.78
C GLY A 107 -0.30 5.39 -3.77
N LEU A 108 0.74 4.80 -3.19
CA LEU A 108 0.79 3.35 -2.95
C LEU A 108 1.23 3.03 -1.53
N TRP A 109 0.77 1.87 -1.05
CA TRP A 109 1.15 1.29 0.22
C TRP A 109 1.58 -0.17 0.06
N LEU A 110 2.64 -0.56 0.75
CA LEU A 110 3.07 -1.95 0.89
C LEU A 110 2.63 -2.48 2.25
N TYR A 111 1.62 -3.34 2.24
CA TYR A 111 1.20 -4.08 3.43
C TYR A 111 1.86 -5.45 3.43
N GLY A 112 2.34 -5.91 4.59
CA GLY A 112 2.75 -7.30 4.71
C GLY A 112 1.55 -8.20 4.41
N ALA A 113 1.70 -9.24 3.59
CA ALA A 113 0.56 -10.06 3.12
C ALA A 113 -0.25 -10.78 4.24
N ARG A 114 0.22 -10.75 5.49
CA ARG A 114 -0.49 -11.28 6.68
C ARG A 114 -0.98 -10.19 7.64
N ASP A 115 -0.67 -8.94 7.29
CA ASP A 115 -0.90 -7.74 8.08
C ASP A 115 -1.70 -6.71 7.25
N GLU A 116 -2.44 -7.20 6.25
CA GLU A 116 -3.36 -6.39 5.47
C GLU A 116 -4.44 -5.83 6.39
N PRO A 117 -4.77 -4.54 6.27
CA PRO A 117 -5.68 -3.92 7.19
C PRO A 117 -7.14 -4.28 6.84
N GLU A 118 -7.98 -4.35 7.87
CA GLU A 118 -9.42 -4.47 7.76
C GLU A 118 -10.09 -3.29 8.50
N PRO A 119 -11.22 -2.73 7.99
CA PRO A 119 -11.92 -3.13 6.77
C PRO A 119 -11.33 -2.54 5.48
N ARG A 120 -11.63 -3.19 4.36
CA ARG A 120 -11.28 -2.78 2.99
C ARG A 120 -12.49 -2.09 2.34
N VAL A 121 -12.26 -1.05 1.55
CA VAL A 121 -13.30 -0.47 0.69
C VAL A 121 -13.77 -1.51 -0.33
N ASP A 122 -15.09 -1.70 -0.47
CA ASP A 122 -15.62 -2.75 -1.34
C ASP A 122 -15.17 -2.57 -2.79
N GLY A 123 -14.68 -3.66 -3.40
CA GLY A 123 -14.13 -3.65 -4.75
C GLY A 123 -12.83 -2.85 -4.96
N ARG A 124 -12.14 -2.40 -3.90
CA ARG A 124 -10.88 -1.65 -3.99
C ARG A 124 -9.82 -2.19 -3.04
N TRP A 125 -8.56 -2.16 -3.44
CA TRP A 125 -7.41 -2.42 -2.55
C TRP A 125 -6.98 -1.14 -1.87
N GLU A 126 -7.82 -0.66 -0.96
CA GLU A 126 -7.69 0.62 -0.25
C GLU A 126 -8.23 0.41 1.17
N TYR A 127 -7.53 0.96 2.17
CA TYR A 127 -7.95 0.90 3.57
C TYR A 127 -9.06 1.94 3.84
N ASP A 128 -10.10 1.55 4.58
CA ASP A 128 -11.13 2.48 5.03
C ASP A 128 -10.59 3.41 6.14
N PRO A 129 -10.41 4.71 5.88
CA PRO A 129 -9.79 5.64 6.83
C PRO A 129 -10.58 5.81 8.13
N ASP A 130 -11.86 5.42 8.18
CA ASP A 130 -12.70 5.50 9.38
C ASP A 130 -12.45 4.34 10.38
N GLY A 131 -11.59 3.37 10.04
CA GLY A 131 -11.15 2.29 10.94
C GLY A 131 -10.05 2.70 11.94
N PRO A 132 -9.79 1.92 13.01
CA PRO A 132 -8.77 2.24 14.01
C PRO A 132 -7.34 2.22 13.40
N ILE A 133 -6.77 3.41 13.19
CA ILE A 133 -5.37 3.58 12.78
C ILE A 133 -4.47 3.42 14.01
N GLY A 134 -4.05 2.19 14.30
CA GLY A 134 -3.15 1.87 15.41
C GLY A 134 -1.84 1.25 14.93
N TYR A 135 -0.74 2.00 15.01
CA TYR A 135 0.60 1.48 14.76
C TYR A 135 1.42 1.51 16.05
N PRO A 136 1.42 0.45 16.89
CA PRO A 136 2.25 0.44 18.08
C PRO A 136 3.73 0.53 17.68
N ALA A 137 4.42 1.58 18.13
CA ALA A 137 5.81 1.85 17.79
C ALA A 137 6.75 0.87 18.51
N TYR A 138 7.03 -0.27 17.87
CA TYR A 138 8.13 -1.14 18.28
C TYR A 138 9.26 -1.04 17.27
N GLY A 139 10.45 -0.67 17.74
CA GLY A 139 11.66 -0.54 16.93
C GLY A 139 12.12 -1.90 16.41
N CYS A 140 12.52 -1.95 15.15
CA CYS A 140 13.02 -3.17 14.54
C CYS A 140 14.47 -3.41 14.95
N ALA A 141 14.67 -4.38 15.83
CA ALA A 141 15.99 -4.79 16.28
C ALA A 141 16.83 -5.38 15.14
N ARG A 142 18.15 -5.23 15.22
CA ARG A 142 19.08 -6.03 14.42
C ARG A 142 18.96 -7.49 14.83
N ARG A 143 19.03 -8.42 13.86
CA ARG A 143 19.22 -9.85 14.11
C ARG A 143 20.60 -10.27 13.62
N VAL A 144 21.17 -11.31 14.21
CA VAL A 144 22.36 -11.98 13.68
C VAL A 144 21.98 -12.90 12.52
N TRP A 145 22.61 -12.68 11.37
CA TRP A 145 22.47 -13.49 10.16
C TRP A 145 23.75 -14.29 9.96
N SER A 146 23.60 -15.57 9.60
CA SER A 146 24.69 -16.42 9.15
C SER A 146 25.17 -15.99 7.77
N ALA A 147 26.36 -16.44 7.37
CA ALA A 147 26.81 -16.26 5.99
C ALA A 147 25.82 -16.93 5.03
N ASP A 148 25.52 -16.27 3.91
CA ASP A 148 24.56 -16.71 2.89
C ASP A 148 23.09 -16.85 3.34
N GLU A 149 22.78 -16.53 4.60
CA GLU A 149 21.41 -16.57 5.09
C GLU A 149 20.52 -15.60 4.30
N SER A 150 19.33 -16.07 3.94
CA SER A 150 18.36 -15.32 3.16
C SER A 150 17.00 -15.30 3.87
N GLN A 151 16.30 -14.18 3.76
CA GLN A 151 14.94 -13.99 4.28
C GLN A 151 14.04 -13.45 3.18
N THR A 152 12.81 -13.95 3.12
CA THR A 152 11.80 -13.47 2.17
C THR A 152 10.71 -12.67 2.90
N TYR A 153 10.26 -11.59 2.29
CA TYR A 153 9.18 -10.74 2.73
C TYR A 153 8.14 -10.61 1.62
N VAL A 154 6.89 -10.93 1.93
CA VAL A 154 5.79 -10.83 0.96
C VAL A 154 4.92 -9.64 1.32
N TYR A 155 4.66 -8.81 0.31
CA TYR A 155 3.87 -7.60 0.37
C TYR A 155 2.72 -7.64 -0.62
N SER A 156 1.59 -7.10 -0.19
CA SER A 156 0.51 -6.72 -1.07
C SER A 156 0.65 -5.23 -1.38
N VAL A 157 0.60 -4.91 -2.66
CA VAL A 157 0.55 -3.52 -3.15
C VAL A 157 -0.89 -3.06 -3.02
N TRP A 158 -1.12 -1.96 -2.32
CA TRP A 158 -2.43 -1.34 -2.13
C TRP A 158 -2.37 0.13 -2.54
N ASP A 159 -3.52 0.71 -2.83
CA ASP A 159 -3.68 2.15 -3.01
C ASP A 159 -3.59 2.87 -1.65
N ASP A 160 -3.05 4.08 -1.64
CA ASP A 160 -2.96 4.91 -0.43
C ASP A 160 -4.24 5.75 -0.27
N PRO A 161 -5.08 5.49 0.77
CA PRO A 161 -6.39 6.13 0.92
C PRO A 161 -6.35 7.64 1.15
N VAL A 162 -5.16 8.19 1.42
CA VAL A 162 -4.98 9.64 1.63
C VAL A 162 -4.65 10.37 0.31
N THR A 163 -4.21 9.64 -0.71
CA THR A 163 -3.85 10.24 -2.01
C THR A 163 -5.04 10.18 -2.95
N GLU A 164 -5.36 11.31 -3.61
CA GLU A 164 -6.48 11.36 -4.55
C GLU A 164 -6.27 10.42 -5.75
N GLY A 165 -7.32 9.68 -6.09
CA GLY A 165 -7.33 8.72 -7.19
C GLY A 165 -7.36 7.29 -6.69
N TYR A 166 -7.18 6.35 -7.61
CA TYR A 166 -7.10 4.93 -7.28
C TYR A 166 -6.16 4.25 -8.28
N TYR A 167 -5.00 3.77 -7.80
CA TYR A 167 -3.90 3.28 -8.62
C TYR A 167 -3.62 4.19 -9.82
N VAL A 168 -3.37 5.48 -9.52
CA VAL A 168 -3.05 6.47 -10.54
C VAL A 168 -1.78 6.01 -11.29
N PRO A 169 -1.74 6.02 -12.63
CA PRO A 169 -0.53 5.69 -13.35
C PRO A 169 0.64 6.61 -12.96
N GLY A 170 1.80 6.03 -12.68
CA GLY A 170 2.91 6.78 -12.10
C GLY A 170 4.04 5.89 -11.60
N THR A 171 5.15 6.51 -11.18
CA THR A 171 6.27 5.84 -10.52
C THR A 171 6.24 6.15 -9.03
N TYR A 172 6.44 5.13 -8.21
CA TYR A 172 6.33 5.16 -6.77
C TYR A 172 7.60 4.62 -6.14
N ARG A 173 8.10 5.31 -5.12
CA ARG A 173 9.43 5.05 -4.56
C ARG A 173 9.36 4.71 -3.09
N TRP A 174 10.21 3.78 -2.68
CA TRP A 174 10.49 3.45 -1.29
C TRP A 174 11.99 3.43 -1.05
N THR A 175 12.43 3.88 0.12
CA THR A 175 13.81 3.72 0.58
C THR A 175 13.86 3.02 1.93
N HIS A 176 14.93 2.28 2.16
CA HIS A 176 15.16 1.54 3.39
C HIS A 176 16.62 1.66 3.82
N SER A 177 16.85 2.05 5.08
CA SER A 177 18.20 2.04 5.65
C SER A 177 18.57 0.62 6.06
N VAL A 178 19.68 0.12 5.52
CA VAL A 178 20.32 -1.12 5.95
C VAL A 178 21.52 -0.77 6.80
N SER A 179 21.71 -1.47 7.91
CA SER A 179 22.90 -1.33 8.75
C SER A 179 23.45 -2.67 9.19
N THR A 180 24.76 -2.74 9.36
CA THR A 180 25.45 -3.94 9.84
C THR A 180 26.30 -3.64 11.07
N ALA A 181 26.54 -4.64 11.90
CA ALA A 181 27.42 -4.58 13.06
C ALA A 181 27.97 -5.97 13.39
N PRO A 182 29.04 -6.09 14.21
CA PRO A 182 29.52 -7.37 14.70
C PRO A 182 28.39 -8.19 15.33
N PRO A 183 28.41 -9.53 15.20
CA PRO A 183 27.33 -10.39 15.68
C PRO A 183 27.09 -10.31 17.20
N GLU A 184 28.08 -9.89 17.97
CA GLU A 184 28.05 -9.68 19.42
C GLU A 184 27.56 -8.29 19.85
N SER A 185 27.26 -7.41 18.89
CA SER A 185 26.84 -6.03 19.18
C SER A 185 25.49 -6.00 19.89
N GLU A 186 25.39 -5.13 20.89
CA GLU A 186 24.10 -4.80 21.51
C GLU A 186 23.15 -4.14 20.51
N MET A 187 21.85 -4.21 20.79
CA MET A 187 20.79 -3.79 19.87
C MET A 187 20.87 -2.30 19.49
N ASP A 188 21.43 -1.47 20.35
CA ASP A 188 21.58 -0.01 20.26
C ASP A 188 23.01 0.44 19.94
N ALA A 189 23.99 -0.47 19.85
CA ALA A 189 25.37 -0.14 19.51
C ALA A 189 25.50 0.54 18.13
N GLU A 190 26.43 1.46 17.94
CA GLU A 190 26.61 2.11 16.63
C GLU A 190 26.92 1.05 15.54
N PRO A 191 26.24 1.06 14.38
CA PRO A 191 26.55 0.14 13.30
C PRO A 191 27.94 0.41 12.69
N THR A 192 28.58 -0.66 12.22
CA THR A 192 29.85 -0.60 11.49
C THR A 192 29.68 -0.03 10.10
N SER A 193 28.54 -0.31 9.46
CA SER A 193 28.20 0.27 8.16
C SER A 193 26.70 0.56 8.07
N ARG A 194 26.35 1.57 7.28
CA ARG A 194 24.98 1.98 7.00
C ARG A 194 24.88 2.46 5.56
N ALA A 195 23.86 2.00 4.85
CA ALA A 195 23.56 2.45 3.51
C ALA A 195 22.04 2.44 3.26
N THR A 196 21.61 3.19 2.25
CA THR A 196 20.21 3.27 1.85
C THR A 196 19.98 2.44 0.59
N TRP A 197 19.06 1.48 0.69
CA TRP A 197 18.52 0.72 -0.43
C TRP A 197 17.23 1.39 -0.93
N GLY A 198 16.89 1.19 -2.21
CA GLY A 198 15.69 1.77 -2.82
C GLY A 198 14.94 0.78 -3.70
N LEU A 199 13.64 0.98 -3.82
CA LEU A 199 12.73 0.27 -4.72
C LEU A 199 11.88 1.29 -5.45
N GLU A 200 11.73 1.15 -6.76
CA GLU A 200 10.75 1.90 -7.53
C GLU A 200 9.82 0.95 -8.28
N LEU A 201 8.52 1.14 -8.09
CA LEU A 201 7.46 0.47 -8.83
C LEU A 201 6.79 1.46 -9.77
N ARG A 202 6.30 0.98 -10.93
CA ARG A 202 5.48 1.76 -11.84
C ARG A 202 4.10 1.14 -11.98
N VAL A 203 3.07 1.98 -11.92
CA VAL A 203 1.68 1.65 -12.22
C VAL A 203 1.32 2.17 -13.59
N GLU A 204 0.70 1.33 -14.40
CA GLU A 204 0.21 1.62 -15.75
C GLU A 204 -1.18 1.00 -15.95
N ASP A 205 -1.88 1.46 -16.99
CA ASP A 205 -3.07 0.79 -17.49
C ASP A 205 -2.68 -0.64 -17.96
N ALA A 206 -3.51 -1.65 -17.68
CA ALA A 206 -3.17 -3.06 -17.90
C ALA A 206 -3.45 -3.62 -19.30
#